data_AF-A0A259N5I7-F1
#
_entry.id   AF-A0A259N5I7-F1
#
_cell.length_a   1.000
_cell.length_b   1.000
_cell.length_c   1.000
_cell.angle_alpha   90.00
_cell.angle_beta   90.00
_cell.angle_gamma   90.00
#
_symmetry.space_group_name_H-M   'P 1'
#
loop_
_entity.id
_entity.type
_entity.pdbx_description
1 polymer ?
#
loop_
_entity_poly.entity_id
_entity_poly.type
_entity_poly.pdbx_seq_one_letter_code
_entity_poly.pdbx_strand_id
1 'polypeptide(L)'
;MHDKILILDFGSQVTQLIARRVRDARVYSEIHPYDCDPEFIRKFIQEQGGKGIILSGGPSSVTEEGSPRAPQIVFELGVPVLGICYGMQTMATQLGGAVASAESLGKAREFGYSEVRAHGHTDLLKDIQDFSTSEGHGILKVWMSHGDSVTSLPPAFKLMASTESCPIAGMADEA
;
A
#
# COMPACT_ATOMS: atom_id res chain seq x y z
N MET A 1 -27.48 -2.60 -0.08
CA MET A 1 -26.42 -1.98 0.73
C MET A 1 -25.20 -1.88 -0.17
N HIS A 2 -24.61 -0.70 -0.34
CA HIS A 2 -23.45 -0.52 -1.23
C HIS A 2 -22.16 -0.90 -0.48
N ASP A 3 -21.22 -1.55 -1.17
CA ASP A 3 -19.87 -1.74 -0.65
C ASP A 3 -19.21 -0.38 -0.41
N LYS A 4 -18.43 -0.29 0.69
CA LYS A 4 -17.77 0.95 1.11
C LYS A 4 -16.31 0.71 1.41
N ILE A 5 -15.46 1.65 0.99
CA ILE A 5 -14.03 1.67 1.28
C ILE A 5 -13.69 2.93 2.05
N LEU A 6 -12.92 2.77 3.13
CA LEU A 6 -12.32 3.90 3.84
C LEU A 6 -10.93 4.17 3.27
N ILE A 7 -10.61 5.41 2.97
CA ILE A 7 -9.29 5.84 2.52
C ILE A 7 -8.70 6.72 3.62
N LEU A 8 -7.59 6.28 4.20
CA LEU A 8 -6.82 7.05 5.17
C LEU A 8 -5.74 7.84 4.44
N ASP A 9 -5.81 9.16 4.55
CA ASP A 9 -4.95 10.09 3.85
C ASP A 9 -3.71 10.45 4.66
N PHE A 10 -2.54 10.03 4.17
CA PHE A 10 -1.22 10.39 4.68
C PHE A 10 -0.63 11.65 4.01
N GLY A 11 -1.44 12.40 3.26
CA GLY A 11 -1.04 13.64 2.59
C GLY A 11 -0.57 13.44 1.14
N SER A 12 -1.01 12.35 0.48
CA SER A 12 -0.67 12.12 -0.92
C SER A 12 -1.32 13.16 -1.84
N GLN A 13 -0.57 13.61 -2.84
CA GLN A 13 -1.12 14.42 -3.94
C GLN A 13 -2.19 13.66 -4.75
N VAL A 14 -2.22 12.32 -4.68
CA VAL A 14 -3.14 11.48 -5.47
C VAL A 14 -4.25 10.83 -4.65
N THR A 15 -4.45 11.17 -3.36
CA THR A 15 -5.51 10.58 -2.53
C THR A 15 -6.90 10.75 -3.15
N GLN A 16 -7.19 11.93 -3.70
CA GLN A 16 -8.47 12.20 -4.38
C GLN A 16 -8.64 11.35 -5.66
N LEU A 17 -7.54 11.05 -6.35
CA LEU A 17 -7.55 10.18 -7.52
C LEU A 17 -7.87 8.73 -7.13
N ILE A 18 -7.29 8.23 -6.02
CA ILE A 18 -7.62 6.90 -5.46
C ILE A 18 -9.13 6.81 -5.21
N ALA A 19 -9.69 7.79 -4.49
CA ALA A 19 -11.14 7.83 -4.20
C ALA A 19 -11.99 7.87 -5.47
N ARG A 20 -11.54 8.61 -6.50
CA ARG A 20 -12.22 8.61 -7.80
C ARG A 20 -12.19 7.22 -8.45
N ARG A 21 -11.05 6.51 -8.42
CA ARG A 21 -10.94 5.15 -9.00
C ARG A 21 -11.82 4.13 -8.27
N VAL A 22 -11.94 4.22 -6.95
CA VAL A 22 -12.90 3.40 -6.19
C VAL A 22 -14.34 3.67 -6.64
N ARG A 23 -14.71 4.94 -6.82
CA ARG A 23 -16.04 5.31 -7.31
C ARG A 23 -16.29 4.91 -8.78
N ASP A 24 -15.28 4.98 -9.64
CA ASP A 24 -15.36 4.50 -11.03
C ASP A 24 -15.68 2.99 -11.06
N ALA A 25 -15.22 2.23 -10.06
CA ALA A 25 -15.57 0.82 -9.83
C ALA A 25 -16.95 0.61 -9.17
N ARG A 26 -17.77 1.66 -9.06
CA ARG A 26 -19.13 1.66 -8.46
C ARG A 26 -19.17 1.32 -6.97
N VAL A 27 -18.07 1.55 -6.25
CA VAL A 27 -17.96 1.37 -4.80
C VAL A 27 -17.96 2.74 -4.11
N TYR A 28 -18.65 2.86 -2.98
CA TYR A 28 -18.64 4.09 -2.20
C TYR A 28 -17.29 4.27 -1.48
N SER A 29 -16.80 5.50 -1.38
CA SER A 29 -15.51 5.79 -0.73
C SER A 29 -15.60 7.03 0.16
N GLU A 30 -15.02 6.97 1.36
CA GLU A 30 -14.77 8.15 2.21
C GLU A 30 -13.27 8.37 2.36
N ILE A 31 -12.85 9.63 2.40
CA ILE A 31 -11.47 10.02 2.69
C ILE A 31 -11.48 10.65 4.08
N HIS A 32 -10.60 10.15 4.95
CA HIS A 32 -10.35 10.72 6.27
C HIS A 32 -8.85 10.87 6.50
N PRO A 33 -8.41 11.81 7.35
CA PRO A 33 -7.02 11.89 7.79
C PRO A 33 -6.54 10.58 8.39
N TYR A 34 -5.24 10.27 8.24
CA TYR A 34 -4.66 9.06 8.80
C TYR A 34 -4.83 8.95 10.32
N ASP A 35 -4.86 10.06 11.04
CA ASP A 35 -4.98 10.16 12.50
C ASP A 35 -6.43 10.26 12.99
N CYS A 36 -7.41 9.87 12.16
CA CYS A 36 -8.81 9.86 12.58
C CYS A 36 -9.06 8.90 13.76
N ASP A 37 -10.12 9.19 14.52
CA ASP A 37 -10.49 8.44 15.72
C ASP A 37 -10.63 6.93 15.42
N PRO A 38 -9.90 6.04 16.12
CA PRO A 38 -10.05 4.60 15.98
C PRO A 38 -11.49 4.11 16.13
N GLU A 39 -12.31 4.77 16.95
CA GLU A 39 -13.72 4.43 17.12
C GLU A 39 -14.56 4.76 15.87
N PHE A 40 -14.20 5.83 15.16
CA PHE A 40 -14.81 6.12 13.87
C PHE A 40 -14.53 5.00 12.86
N ILE A 41 -13.27 4.55 12.76
CA ILE A 41 -12.86 3.45 11.87
C ILE A 41 -13.64 2.18 12.20
N ARG A 42 -13.73 1.83 13.49
CA ARG A 42 -14.51 0.68 13.98
C ARG A 42 -15.95 0.73 13.50
N LYS A 43 -16.64 1.85 13.72
CA LYS A 43 -18.05 2.05 13.33
C LYS A 43 -18.23 1.99 11.81
N PHE A 44 -17.33 2.60 11.05
CA PHE A 44 -17.37 2.56 9.59
C PHE A 44 -17.34 1.11 9.06
N ILE A 45 -16.45 0.28 9.62
CA ILE A 45 -16.34 -1.12 9.20
C ILE A 45 -17.52 -1.95 9.73
N GLN A 46 -17.76 -1.95 11.04
CA GLN A 46 -18.67 -2.89 11.68
C GLN A 46 -20.15 -2.52 11.57
N GLU A 47 -20.49 -1.23 11.65
CA GLU A 47 -21.88 -0.77 11.68
C GLU A 47 -22.34 -0.26 10.31
N GLN A 48 -21.44 0.37 9.55
CA GLN A 48 -21.79 0.99 8.27
C GLN A 48 -21.55 0.08 7.05
N GLY A 49 -21.03 -1.13 7.26
CA GLY A 49 -20.80 -2.12 6.21
C GLY A 49 -19.54 -1.89 5.38
N GLY A 50 -18.52 -1.25 5.95
CA GLY A 50 -17.21 -1.08 5.32
C GLY A 50 -16.55 -2.42 4.97
N LYS A 51 -15.99 -2.51 3.76
CA LYS A 51 -15.45 -3.73 3.16
C LYS A 51 -13.93 -3.75 3.03
N GLY A 52 -13.28 -2.62 3.28
CA GLY A 52 -11.83 -2.53 3.19
C GLY A 52 -11.32 -1.13 3.47
N ILE A 53 -10.01 -1.04 3.64
CA ILE A 53 -9.29 0.19 3.97
C ILE A 53 -8.14 0.38 2.98
N ILE A 54 -7.96 1.60 2.48
CA ILE A 54 -6.79 1.98 1.68
C ILE A 54 -5.95 2.98 2.48
N LEU A 55 -4.66 2.71 2.64
CA LEU A 55 -3.69 3.64 3.20
C LEU A 55 -3.00 4.35 2.03
N SER A 56 -3.22 5.66 1.91
CA SER A 56 -2.66 6.44 0.80
C SER A 56 -1.14 6.60 0.92
N GLY A 57 -0.53 7.14 -0.13
CA GLY A 57 0.86 7.61 -0.07
C GLY A 57 1.00 8.86 0.80
N GLY A 58 2.21 9.37 0.92
CA GLY A 58 2.49 10.59 1.66
C GLY A 58 3.89 11.09 1.34
N PRO A 59 4.18 12.37 1.62
CA PRO A 59 5.49 12.96 1.39
C PRO A 59 6.52 12.60 2.47
N SER A 60 6.06 12.11 3.64
CA SER A 60 6.90 11.79 4.79
C SER A 60 7.77 10.56 4.56
N SER A 61 8.81 10.41 5.39
CA SER A 61 9.55 9.15 5.55
C SER A 61 9.03 8.39 6.76
N VAL A 62 8.85 7.07 6.66
CA VAL A 62 8.42 6.26 7.82
C VAL A 62 9.55 6.09 8.83
N THR A 63 10.80 6.32 8.41
CA THR A 63 12.00 6.18 9.25
C THR A 63 12.21 7.36 10.20
N GLU A 64 11.55 8.49 9.94
CA GLU A 64 11.60 9.67 10.80
C GLU A 64 10.82 9.47 12.10
N GLU A 65 11.34 10.00 13.20
CA GLU A 65 10.66 9.97 14.51
C GLU A 65 9.36 10.79 14.46
N GLY A 66 8.29 10.25 15.04
CA GLY A 66 6.97 10.90 15.03
C GLY A 66 6.29 10.96 13.67
N SER A 67 6.82 10.26 12.66
CA SER A 67 6.19 10.21 11.34
C SER A 67 4.79 9.56 11.38
N PRO A 68 3.87 9.95 10.48
CA PRO A 68 2.50 9.44 10.44
C PRO A 68 2.37 7.91 10.56
N ARG A 69 1.39 7.43 11.33
CA ARG A 69 1.10 6.00 11.52
C ARG A 69 -0.37 5.73 11.34
N ALA A 70 -0.71 4.56 10.83
CA ALA A 70 -2.10 4.12 10.79
C ALA A 70 -2.54 3.74 12.22
N PRO A 71 -3.77 4.10 12.64
CA PRO A 71 -4.37 3.55 13.84
C PRO A 71 -4.32 2.03 13.83
N GLN A 72 -3.79 1.41 14.88
CA GLN A 72 -3.52 -0.04 14.89
C GLN A 72 -4.75 -0.89 14.57
N ILE A 73 -5.93 -0.40 14.96
CA ILE A 73 -7.23 -1.01 14.67
C ILE A 73 -7.44 -1.33 13.18
N VAL A 74 -6.83 -0.57 12.26
CA VAL A 74 -6.88 -0.81 10.81
C VAL A 74 -6.47 -2.25 10.48
N PHE A 75 -5.44 -2.77 11.15
CA PHE A 75 -4.89 -4.11 10.91
C PHE A 75 -5.58 -5.20 11.74
N GLU A 76 -6.49 -4.83 12.66
CA GLU A 76 -7.14 -5.76 13.61
C GLU A 76 -8.61 -6.03 13.24
N LEU A 77 -9.23 -5.22 12.38
CA LEU A 77 -10.65 -5.29 12.05
C LEU A 77 -11.04 -6.44 11.11
N GLY A 78 -10.08 -7.20 10.60
CA GLY A 78 -10.34 -8.38 9.75
C GLY A 78 -10.93 -8.05 8.37
N VAL A 79 -10.76 -6.82 7.89
CA VAL A 79 -11.09 -6.44 6.52
C VAL A 79 -9.81 -6.27 5.68
N PRO A 80 -9.86 -6.45 4.35
CA PRO A 80 -8.72 -6.20 3.48
C PRO A 80 -8.17 -4.78 3.62
N VAL A 81 -6.83 -4.67 3.69
CA VAL A 81 -6.11 -3.39 3.74
C VAL A 81 -5.13 -3.29 2.58
N LEU A 82 -5.22 -2.22 1.79
CA LEU A 82 -4.28 -1.91 0.71
C LEU A 82 -3.41 -0.72 1.08
N GLY A 83 -2.10 -0.94 1.24
CA GLY A 83 -1.12 0.13 1.42
C GLY A 83 -0.51 0.58 0.09
N ILE A 84 -0.46 1.89 -0.17
CA ILE A 84 0.14 2.45 -1.40
C ILE A 84 1.32 3.35 -1.02
N CYS A 85 2.51 3.05 -1.55
CA CYS A 85 3.75 3.80 -1.28
C CYS A 85 3.98 3.96 0.23
N TYR A 86 3.82 5.17 0.78
CA TYR A 86 3.92 5.43 2.22
C TYR A 86 3.02 4.50 3.04
N GLY A 87 1.76 4.29 2.63
CA GLY A 87 0.85 3.37 3.31
C GLY A 87 1.37 1.93 3.38
N MET A 88 2.09 1.46 2.35
CA MET A 88 2.76 0.15 2.37
C MET A 88 3.96 0.16 3.32
N GLN A 89 4.74 1.24 3.36
CA GLN A 89 5.88 1.38 4.26
C GLN A 89 5.43 1.42 5.73
N THR A 90 4.39 2.20 6.04
CA THR A 90 3.75 2.26 7.35
C THR A 90 3.23 0.89 7.79
N MET A 91 2.56 0.17 6.88
CA MET A 91 2.11 -1.21 7.12
C MET A 91 3.30 -2.13 7.43
N ALA A 92 4.36 -2.08 6.61
CA ALA A 92 5.54 -2.91 6.82
C ALA A 92 6.17 -2.66 8.21
N THR A 93 6.38 -1.40 8.57
CA THR A 93 6.97 -1.02 9.88
C THR A 93 6.08 -1.44 11.05
N GLN A 94 4.76 -1.21 10.98
CA GLN A 94 3.85 -1.51 12.10
C GLN A 94 3.61 -3.01 12.31
N LEU A 95 3.79 -3.82 11.26
CA LEU A 95 3.58 -5.27 11.33
C LEU A 95 4.88 -6.06 11.55
N GLY A 96 5.99 -5.38 11.89
CA GLY A 96 7.25 -6.05 12.27
C GLY A 96 8.21 -6.31 11.10
N GLY A 97 7.98 -5.70 9.94
CA GLY A 97 8.96 -5.57 8.88
C GLY A 97 9.95 -4.42 9.14
N ALA A 98 10.79 -4.12 8.16
CA ALA A 98 11.77 -3.05 8.23
C ALA A 98 11.73 -2.19 6.97
N VAL A 99 11.99 -0.89 7.15
CA VAL A 99 12.06 0.10 6.08
C VAL A 99 13.34 0.92 6.27
N ALA A 100 14.00 1.24 5.16
CA ALA A 100 15.19 2.09 5.15
C ALA A 100 15.02 3.22 4.13
N SER A 101 15.59 4.38 4.43
CA SER A 101 15.62 5.49 3.48
C SER A 101 16.60 5.21 2.34
N ALA A 102 16.35 5.77 1.16
CA ALA A 102 17.28 5.63 0.04
C ALA A 102 18.69 6.15 0.40
N GLU A 103 18.77 7.20 1.23
CA GLU A 103 20.04 7.74 1.73
C GLU A 103 20.82 6.71 2.55
N SER A 104 20.19 6.02 3.50
CA SER A 104 20.88 5.00 4.30
C SER A 104 21.25 3.76 3.49
N LEU A 105 20.55 3.51 2.38
CA LEU A 105 20.88 2.47 1.41
C LEU A 105 21.94 2.89 0.38
N GLY A 106 22.36 4.16 0.37
CA GLY A 106 23.28 4.69 -0.64
C GLY A 106 22.70 4.68 -2.06
N LYS A 107 21.37 4.80 -2.19
CA LYS A 107 20.64 4.75 -3.46
C LYS A 107 19.95 6.08 -3.76
N ALA A 108 19.69 6.32 -5.04
CA ALA A 108 18.82 7.42 -5.45
C ALA A 108 17.35 7.11 -5.09
N ARG A 109 16.57 8.16 -4.80
CA ARG A 109 15.12 8.05 -4.69
C ARG A 109 14.52 7.73 -6.06
N GLU A 110 13.48 6.90 -6.12
CA GLU A 110 12.85 6.47 -7.38
C GLU A 110 11.49 7.17 -7.54
N PHE A 111 11.41 8.05 -8.53
CA PHE A 111 10.19 8.76 -8.90
C PHE A 111 10.01 8.68 -10.41
N GLY A 112 8.95 8.01 -10.85
CA GLY A 112 8.59 7.93 -12.27
C GLY A 112 8.23 6.53 -12.73
N TYR A 113 8.25 6.38 -14.05
CA TYR A 113 8.00 5.11 -14.72
C TYR A 113 9.01 4.04 -14.30
N SER A 114 8.50 2.84 -14.01
CA SER A 114 9.31 1.66 -13.72
C SER A 114 8.63 0.40 -14.23
N GLU A 115 9.43 -0.61 -14.55
CA GLU A 115 8.97 -1.94 -14.96
C GLU A 115 9.20 -2.91 -13.81
N VAL A 116 8.11 -3.36 -13.19
CA VAL A 116 8.13 -4.22 -12.01
C VAL A 116 7.79 -5.64 -12.41
N ARG A 117 8.61 -6.59 -11.98
CA ARG A 117 8.27 -8.01 -12.08
C ARG A 117 7.16 -8.33 -11.10
N ALA A 118 5.99 -8.70 -11.62
CA ALA A 118 4.95 -9.35 -10.84
C ALA A 118 5.31 -10.82 -10.69
N HIS A 119 5.19 -11.36 -9.48
CA HIS A 119 5.46 -12.78 -9.25
C HIS A 119 4.23 -13.67 -9.47
N GLY A 120 3.07 -13.08 -9.79
CA GLY A 120 1.87 -13.76 -10.31
C GLY A 120 1.21 -14.79 -9.39
N HIS A 121 1.64 -14.89 -8.13
CA HIS A 121 1.17 -15.89 -7.17
C HIS A 121 0.37 -15.29 -6.00
N THR A 122 -0.03 -14.02 -6.12
CA THR A 122 -0.91 -13.35 -5.15
C THR A 122 -2.20 -12.90 -5.82
N ASP A 123 -3.30 -12.90 -5.08
CA ASP A 123 -4.65 -12.62 -5.54
C ASP A 123 -4.79 -11.21 -6.14
N LEU A 124 -4.10 -10.21 -5.55
CA LEU A 124 -4.17 -8.82 -6.02
C LEU A 124 -3.59 -8.64 -7.44
N LEU A 125 -2.54 -9.38 -7.78
CA LEU A 125 -1.85 -9.26 -9.08
C LEU A 125 -2.10 -10.48 -9.99
N LYS A 126 -3.00 -11.37 -9.59
CA LYS A 126 -3.34 -12.57 -10.35
C LYS A 126 -3.87 -12.18 -11.72
N ASP A 127 -3.29 -12.78 -12.76
CA ASP A 127 -3.65 -12.55 -14.17
C ASP A 127 -3.47 -11.09 -14.65
N ILE A 128 -2.68 -10.28 -13.95
CA ILE A 128 -2.35 -8.91 -14.34
C ILE A 128 -0.88 -8.82 -14.78
N GLN A 129 -0.66 -8.47 -16.05
CA GLN A 129 0.65 -8.12 -16.61
C GLN A 129 0.46 -7.27 -17.87
N ASP A 130 1.40 -6.35 -18.12
CA ASP A 130 1.43 -5.54 -19.35
C ASP A 130 2.16 -6.27 -20.49
N PHE A 131 3.21 -7.03 -20.15
CA PHE A 131 3.93 -7.89 -21.09
C PHE A 131 4.70 -8.98 -20.34
N SER A 132 5.28 -9.93 -21.08
CA SER A 132 6.17 -10.95 -20.53
C SER A 132 7.59 -10.81 -21.08
N THR A 133 8.58 -11.10 -20.25
CA THR A 133 9.98 -11.21 -20.71
C THR A 133 10.22 -12.51 -21.48
N SER A 134 11.39 -12.63 -22.11
CA SER A 134 11.84 -13.87 -22.77
C SER A 134 11.87 -15.07 -21.84
N GLU A 135 12.10 -14.84 -20.54
CA GLU A 135 12.13 -15.85 -19.49
C GLU A 135 10.74 -16.22 -18.95
N GLY A 136 9.68 -15.59 -19.47
CA GLY A 136 8.29 -15.85 -19.08
C GLY A 136 7.84 -15.11 -17.81
N HIS A 137 8.58 -14.11 -17.34
CA HIS A 137 8.16 -13.30 -16.20
C HIS A 137 7.11 -12.26 -16.61
N GLY A 138 6.03 -12.13 -15.84
CA GLY A 138 5.05 -11.06 -16.02
C GLY A 138 5.59 -9.72 -15.51
N ILE A 139 5.48 -8.68 -16.33
CA ILE A 139 5.95 -7.32 -16.04
C ILE A 139 4.77 -6.36 -15.97
N LEU A 140 4.79 -5.47 -14.98
CA LEU A 140 3.87 -4.36 -14.80
C LEU A 140 4.59 -3.04 -15.05
N LYS A 141 3.98 -2.18 -15.85
CA LYS A 141 4.37 -0.79 -16.05
C LYS A 141 3.70 0.04 -14.97
N VAL A 142 4.49 0.53 -14.03
CA VAL A 142 3.97 1.24 -12.86
C VAL A 142 4.59 2.63 -12.75
N TRP A 143 3.96 3.44 -11.92
CA TRP A 143 4.51 4.72 -11.49
C TRP A 143 5.04 4.60 -10.06
N MET A 144 6.36 4.46 -9.94
CA MET A 144 7.05 4.40 -8.64
C MET A 144 7.20 5.80 -8.07
N SER A 145 7.06 5.93 -6.76
CA SER A 145 7.20 7.22 -6.08
C SER A 145 7.62 7.00 -4.62
N HIS A 146 8.88 6.63 -4.41
CA HIS A 146 9.36 6.33 -3.07
C HIS A 146 10.75 6.90 -2.76
N GLY A 147 10.85 7.51 -1.58
CA GLY A 147 12.12 7.89 -0.95
C GLY A 147 12.68 6.79 -0.04
N ASP A 148 11.81 5.94 0.50
CA ASP A 148 12.17 4.81 1.38
C ASP A 148 11.85 3.48 0.68
N SER A 149 12.44 2.39 1.16
CA SER A 149 12.20 1.04 0.64
C SER A 149 12.01 0.06 1.78
N VAL A 150 11.02 -0.84 1.64
CA VAL A 150 10.89 -1.98 2.55
C VAL A 150 12.11 -2.87 2.35
N THR A 151 12.82 -3.17 3.44
CA THR A 151 14.03 -4.00 3.46
C THR A 151 13.81 -5.36 4.11
N SER A 152 12.79 -5.49 4.96
CA SER A 152 12.33 -6.76 5.51
C SER A 152 10.82 -6.82 5.44
N LEU A 153 10.30 -7.93 4.93
CA LEU A 153 8.87 -8.24 4.97
C LEU A 153 8.42 -8.42 6.43
N PRO A 154 7.19 -8.00 6.79
CA PRO A 154 6.55 -8.45 8.01
C PRO A 154 6.45 -9.99 8.06
N PRO A 155 6.32 -10.59 9.26
CA PRO A 155 5.98 -12.00 9.38
C PRO A 155 4.72 -12.35 8.58
N ALA A 156 4.67 -13.56 8.01
CA ALA A 156 3.60 -14.07 7.14
C ALA A 156 3.47 -13.43 5.74
N PHE A 157 3.98 -12.21 5.53
CA PHE A 157 3.93 -11.57 4.22
C PHE A 157 4.85 -12.27 3.20
N LYS A 158 4.41 -12.29 1.95
CA LYS A 158 5.14 -12.81 0.79
C LYS A 158 5.54 -11.68 -0.15
N LEU A 159 6.62 -11.90 -0.90
CA LEU A 159 7.05 -11.00 -1.95
C LEU A 159 6.10 -11.08 -3.16
N MET A 160 5.37 -10.01 -3.42
CA MET A 160 4.37 -9.94 -4.49
C MET A 160 4.96 -9.35 -5.79
N ALA A 161 5.84 -8.37 -5.67
CA ALA A 161 6.42 -7.67 -6.82
C ALA A 161 7.83 -7.12 -6.50
N SER A 162 8.72 -7.04 -7.51
CA SER A 162 10.10 -6.59 -7.32
C SER A 162 10.73 -5.94 -8.55
N THR A 163 11.72 -5.07 -8.34
CA THR A 163 12.68 -4.58 -9.35
C THR A 163 14.12 -4.82 -8.88
N GLU A 164 15.10 -4.53 -9.73
CA GLU A 164 16.52 -4.53 -9.33
C GLU A 164 16.82 -3.45 -8.27
N SER A 165 16.24 -2.25 -8.40
CA SER A 165 16.43 -1.14 -7.47
C SER A 165 15.66 -1.32 -6.17
N CYS A 166 14.47 -1.94 -6.24
CA CYS A 166 13.49 -2.13 -5.16
C CYS A 166 13.09 -3.62 -5.07
N PRO A 167 13.85 -4.44 -4.31
CA PRO A 167 13.60 -5.87 -4.20
C PRO A 167 12.24 -6.24 -3.59
N ILE A 168 11.64 -5.34 -2.81
CA ILE A 168 10.30 -5.49 -2.23
C ILE A 168 9.44 -4.32 -2.71
N ALA A 169 9.04 -4.37 -3.98
CA ALA A 169 8.17 -3.36 -4.60
C ALA A 169 6.68 -3.59 -4.27
N GLY A 170 6.32 -4.81 -3.90
CA GLY A 170 5.00 -5.17 -3.40
C GLY A 170 5.07 -6.36 -2.46
N MET A 171 4.19 -6.37 -1.45
CA MET A 171 4.06 -7.45 -0.48
C MET A 171 2.59 -7.77 -0.22
N ALA A 172 2.30 -9.01 0.17
CA ALA A 172 0.94 -9.43 0.49
C ALA A 172 0.92 -10.46 1.63
N ASP A 173 -0.10 -10.39 2.47
CA ASP A 173 -0.54 -11.46 3.36
C ASP A 173 -1.95 -11.86 2.93
N GLU A 174 -2.16 -13.16 2.72
CA GLU A 174 -3.39 -13.74 2.16
C GLU A 174 -4.02 -14.77 3.11
N ALA A 175 -3.51 -14.86 4.33
CA ALA A 175 -4.01 -15.77 5.35
C ALA A 175 -5.41 -15.39 5.85
#